data_AF-T1HUH4-F1
#
_entry.id   AF-T1HUH4-F1
#
_cell.length_a   1.000
_cell.length_b   1.000
_cell.length_c   1.000
_cell.angle_alpha   90.00
_cell.angle_beta   90.00
_cell.angle_gamma   90.00
#
_symmetry.space_group_name_H-M   'P 1'
#
loop_
_entity.id
_entity.type
_entity.pdbx_description
1 polymer ?
#
loop_
_entity_poly.entity_id
_entity_poly.type
_entity_poly.pdbx_seq_one_letter_code
_entity_poly.pdbx_strand_id
1 'polypeptide(L)'
;MTANSNKGTFQPDSDVHITYEDQQRINKFARHNARNEDLKEELKNKQNELRNLEDAVEELELMDESEQIPFLVGEVFLFQNLENTQKSIAELKEKILDEIKVIQNKSAQLT
;
A
#
# COMPACT_ATOMS: atom_id res chain seq x y z
N MET A 1 58.72 10.20 -31.17
CA MET A 1 57.44 9.78 -31.78
C MET A 1 56.53 9.38 -30.64
N THR A 2 55.80 10.38 -30.13
CA THR A 2 54.33 10.47 -30.15
C THR A 2 53.66 9.61 -29.08
N ALA A 3 53.53 10.23 -27.90
CA ALA A 3 52.55 9.84 -26.89
C ALA A 3 51.15 9.95 -27.52
N ASN A 4 50.41 8.85 -27.51
CA ASN A 4 49.08 8.80 -28.11
C ASN A 4 48.05 9.36 -27.11
N SER A 5 47.44 10.46 -27.52
CA SER A 5 46.49 11.27 -26.77
C SER A 5 45.12 10.59 -26.70
N ASN A 6 44.84 9.81 -25.66
CA ASN A 6 43.47 9.52 -25.26
C ASN A 6 43.00 10.57 -24.24
N LYS A 7 42.74 11.79 -24.73
CA LYS A 7 41.86 12.73 -24.02
C LYS A 7 40.42 12.29 -24.25
N GLY A 8 39.98 11.32 -23.45
CA GLY A 8 38.55 11.16 -23.17
C GLY A 8 38.12 12.42 -22.44
N THR A 9 37.48 13.33 -23.16
CA THR A 9 36.81 14.47 -22.57
C THR A 9 35.65 13.93 -21.75
N PHE A 10 35.85 13.76 -20.44
CA PHE A 10 34.74 13.81 -19.50
C PHE A 10 34.22 15.25 -19.60
N GLN A 11 33.22 15.46 -20.44
CA GLN A 11 32.38 16.65 -20.38
C GLN A 11 31.59 16.48 -19.08
N PRO A 12 31.86 17.27 -18.02
CA PRO A 12 30.91 17.32 -16.93
C PRO A 12 29.59 17.76 -17.55
N ASP A 13 28.57 16.94 -17.36
CA ASP A 13 27.20 17.23 -17.74
C ASP A 13 26.91 18.71 -17.49
N SER A 14 26.39 19.38 -18.52
CA SER A 14 25.74 20.69 -18.46
C SER A 14 25.42 21.06 -17.01
N ASP A 15 26.17 21.98 -16.40
CA ASP A 15 25.91 22.52 -15.07
C ASP A 15 24.44 22.96 -15.04
N VAL A 16 23.55 22.10 -14.56
CA VAL A 16 22.14 22.38 -14.45
C VAL A 16 22.05 23.44 -13.36
N HIS A 17 21.91 24.70 -13.77
CA HIS A 17 21.69 25.79 -12.84
C HIS A 17 20.31 25.63 -12.19
N ILE A 18 20.26 24.91 -11.06
CA ILE A 18 19.04 24.76 -10.26
C ILE A 18 18.79 26.07 -9.53
N THR A 19 17.72 26.76 -9.88
CA THR A 19 17.31 27.97 -9.16
C THR A 19 16.69 27.61 -7.81
N TYR A 20 16.61 28.58 -6.89
CA TYR A 20 15.90 28.37 -5.62
C TYR A 20 14.44 27.97 -5.84
N GLU A 21 13.77 28.55 -6.84
CA GLU A 21 12.40 28.19 -7.21
C GLU A 21 12.31 26.74 -7.71
N ASP A 22 13.28 26.29 -8.51
CA ASP A 22 13.33 24.90 -8.97
C ASP A 22 13.53 23.94 -7.81
N GLN A 23 14.40 24.27 -6.85
CA GLN A 23 14.58 23.45 -5.66
C GLN A 23 13.29 23.36 -4.82
N GLN A 24 12.53 24.45 -4.71
CA GLN A 24 11.23 24.43 -4.05
C GLN A 24 10.23 23.52 -4.77
N ARG A 25 10.21 23.55 -6.11
CA ARG A 25 9.37 22.68 -6.95
C ARG A 25 9.79 21.21 -6.82
N ILE A 26 11.09 20.91 -6.85
CA ILE A 26 11.67 19.58 -6.64
C ILE A 26 11.26 19.05 -5.26
N ASN A 27 11.42 19.84 -4.20
CA ASN A 27 11.04 19.43 -2.86
C ASN A 27 9.53 19.19 -2.72
N LYS A 28 8.70 20.01 -3.38
CA LYS A 28 7.25 19.80 -3.41
C LYS A 28 6.91 18.51 -4.14
N PHE A 29 7.50 18.28 -5.31
CA PHE A 29 7.32 17.05 -6.07
C PHE A 29 7.73 15.80 -5.28
N ALA A 30 8.92 15.82 -4.66
CA ALA A 30 9.41 14.71 -3.84
C ALA A 30 8.43 14.35 -2.71
N ARG A 31 7.88 15.35 -2.00
CA ARG A 31 6.87 15.13 -0.96
C ARG A 31 5.57 14.56 -1.51
N HIS A 32 5.09 15.06 -2.64
CA HIS A 32 3.88 14.54 -3.28
C HIS A 32 4.08 13.09 -3.77
N ASN A 33 5.23 12.79 -4.37
CA ASN A 33 5.55 11.45 -4.85
C ASN A 33 5.64 10.45 -3.70
N ALA A 34 6.39 10.78 -2.63
CA ALA A 34 6.47 9.94 -1.45
C ALA A 34 5.08 9.62 -0.87
N ARG A 35 4.25 10.66 -0.69
CA ARG A 35 2.87 10.46 -0.20
C ARG A 35 2.01 9.61 -1.14
N ASN A 36 2.21 9.73 -2.45
CA ASN A 36 1.48 8.91 -3.42
C ASN A 36 1.94 7.45 -3.39
N GLU A 37 3.24 7.20 -3.20
CA GLU A 37 3.80 5.86 -2.99
C GLU A 37 3.26 5.23 -1.71
N ASP A 38 3.25 5.97 -0.58
CA ASP A 38 2.69 5.52 0.69
C ASP A 38 1.22 5.10 0.54
N LEU A 39 0.40 5.93 -0.12
CA LEU A 39 -1.02 5.63 -0.35
C LEU A 39 -1.23 4.41 -1.26
N LYS A 40 -0.35 4.19 -2.24
CA LYS A 40 -0.41 3.00 -3.11
C LYS A 40 -0.06 1.73 -2.33
N GLU A 41 0.91 1.80 -1.45
CA GLU A 41 1.27 0.69 -0.56
C GLU A 41 0.13 0.38 0.41
N GLU A 42 -0.43 1.39 1.06
CA GLU A 42 -1.59 1.25 1.95
C GLU A 42 -2.78 0.60 1.23
N LEU A 43 -3.08 1.07 0.01
CA LEU A 43 -4.15 0.50 -0.82
C LEU A 43 -3.90 -0.98 -1.13
N LYS A 44 -2.67 -1.34 -1.52
CA LYS A 44 -2.31 -2.73 -1.81
C LYS A 44 -2.45 -3.60 -0.57
N ASN A 45 -2.04 -3.10 0.60
CA ASN A 45 -2.16 -3.83 1.86
C ASN A 45 -3.63 -4.08 2.20
N LYS A 46 -4.51 -3.08 2.04
CA LYS A 46 -5.96 -3.24 2.25
C LYS A 46 -6.62 -4.20 1.27
N GLN A 47 -6.20 -4.19 0.00
CA GLN A 47 -6.68 -5.16 -1.00
C GLN A 47 -6.25 -6.60 -0.66
N ASN A 48 -5.03 -6.78 -0.16
CA ASN A 48 -4.57 -8.09 0.32
C ASN A 48 -5.35 -8.53 1.56
N GLU A 49 -5.62 -7.64 2.50
CA GLU A 49 -6.44 -7.90 3.69
C GLU A 49 -7.85 -8.38 3.29
N LEU A 50 -8.48 -7.69 2.32
CA LEU A 50 -9.79 -8.08 1.78
C LEU A 50 -9.77 -9.47 1.17
N ARG A 51 -8.76 -9.79 0.34
CA ARG A 51 -8.61 -11.11 -0.27
C ARG A 51 -8.41 -12.20 0.78
N ASN A 52 -7.58 -11.95 1.79
CA ASN A 52 -7.36 -12.91 2.87
C ASN A 52 -8.67 -13.20 3.63
N LEU A 53 -9.55 -12.21 3.82
CA LEU A 53 -10.87 -12.43 4.40
C LEU A 53 -11.81 -13.21 3.48
N GLU A 54 -11.69 -13.05 2.17
CA GLU A 54 -12.42 -13.85 1.18
C GLU A 54 -12.01 -15.31 1.22
N ASP A 55 -10.70 -15.56 1.16
CA ASP A 55 -10.12 -16.90 1.27
C ASP A 55 -10.55 -17.56 2.59
N ALA A 56 -10.53 -16.81 3.71
CA ALA A 56 -10.99 -17.32 5.01
C ALA A 56 -12.48 -17.69 5.02
N VAL A 57 -13.35 -16.91 4.37
CA VAL A 57 -14.79 -17.24 4.27
C VAL A 57 -14.99 -18.54 3.50
N GLU A 58 -14.28 -18.73 2.39
CA GLU A 58 -14.34 -19.97 1.61
C GLU A 58 -13.88 -21.19 2.43
N GLU A 59 -12.84 -21.06 3.24
CA GLU A 59 -12.41 -22.12 4.15
C GLU A 59 -13.44 -22.43 5.25
N LEU A 60 -14.11 -21.40 5.77
CA LEU A 60 -15.16 -21.55 6.79
C LEU A 60 -16.39 -22.30 6.28
N GLU A 61 -16.69 -22.28 4.98
CA GLU A 61 -17.83 -23.01 4.39
C GLU A 61 -17.71 -24.53 4.55
N LEU A 62 -16.49 -25.05 4.76
CA LEU A 62 -16.21 -26.47 4.93
C LEU A 62 -16.15 -26.90 6.41
N MET A 63 -16.25 -25.96 7.36
CA MET A 63 -16.18 -26.26 8.79
C MET A 63 -17.51 -26.79 9.36
N ASP A 64 -17.42 -27.62 10.40
CA ASP A 64 -18.58 -28.09 11.16
C ASP A 64 -19.12 -26.98 12.07
N GLU A 65 -20.44 -26.82 12.13
CA GLU A 65 -21.13 -25.79 12.94
C GLU A 65 -20.83 -25.90 14.46
N SER A 66 -20.40 -27.07 14.93
CA SER A 66 -20.05 -27.33 16.33
C SER A 66 -18.64 -26.85 16.73
N GLU A 67 -17.79 -26.52 15.77
CA GLU A 67 -16.43 -26.05 16.04
C GLU A 67 -16.40 -24.58 16.49
N GLN A 68 -15.35 -24.22 17.24
CA GLN A 68 -15.11 -22.85 17.68
C GLN A 68 -13.93 -22.28 16.89
N ILE A 69 -14.15 -21.13 16.28
CA ILE A 69 -13.17 -20.45 15.43
C ILE A 69 -12.48 -19.36 16.25
N PRO A 70 -11.14 -19.37 16.34
CA PRO A 70 -10.40 -18.28 16.96
C PRO A 70 -10.38 -17.05 16.06
N PHE A 71 -11.02 -15.97 16.50
CA PHE A 71 -11.09 -14.68 15.82
C PHE A 71 -10.17 -13.65 16.50
N LEU A 72 -9.19 -13.11 15.78
CA LEU A 72 -8.21 -12.15 16.31
C LEU A 72 -8.80 -10.73 16.35
N VAL A 73 -8.78 -10.09 17.52
CA VAL A 73 -9.13 -8.67 17.70
C VAL A 73 -8.00 -7.95 18.42
N GLY A 74 -7.28 -7.09 17.69
CA GLY A 74 -6.09 -6.42 18.22
C GLY A 74 -5.00 -7.44 18.55
N GLU A 75 -4.82 -7.74 19.84
CA GLU A 75 -3.79 -8.65 20.35
C GLU A 75 -4.36 -9.90 21.04
N VAL A 76 -5.68 -10.09 21.01
CA VAL A 76 -6.36 -11.20 21.70
C VAL A 76 -7.24 -12.03 20.76
N PHE A 77 -7.35 -13.33 21.02
CA PHE A 77 -8.27 -14.22 20.31
C PHE A 77 -9.57 -14.40 21.07
N LEU A 78 -10.69 -14.25 20.36
CA LEU A 78 -12.03 -14.56 20.81
C LEU A 78 -12.51 -15.81 20.09
N PHE A 79 -12.96 -16.82 20.83
CA PHE A 79 -13.55 -18.01 20.23
C PHE A 79 -15.02 -17.74 19.89
N GLN A 80 -15.36 -17.88 18.62
CA GLN A 80 -16.70 -17.63 18.08
C GLN A 80 -17.22 -18.88 17.37
N ASN A 81 -18.54 -19.04 17.31
CA ASN A 81 -19.15 -20.04 16.43
C ASN A 81 -19.10 -19.57 14.97
N LEU A 82 -19.44 -20.46 14.04
CA LEU A 82 -19.41 -20.20 12.60
C LEU A 82 -20.23 -18.96 12.21
N GLU A 83 -21.47 -18.86 12.66
CA GLU A 83 -22.37 -17.75 12.34
C GLU A 83 -21.81 -16.39 12.80
N ASN A 84 -21.33 -16.30 14.04
CA ASN A 84 -20.75 -15.05 14.57
C ASN A 84 -19.45 -14.68 13.86
N THR A 85 -18.64 -15.68 13.48
CA THR A 85 -17.40 -15.45 12.75
C THR A 85 -17.68 -14.92 11.35
N GLN A 86 -18.62 -15.53 10.62
CA GLN A 86 -19.03 -15.07 9.29
C GLN A 86 -19.59 -13.65 9.33
N LYS A 87 -20.40 -13.32 10.35
CA LYS A 87 -20.90 -11.96 10.57
C LYS A 87 -19.77 -10.97 10.84
N SER A 88 -18.83 -11.32 11.73
CA SER A 88 -17.68 -10.47 12.05
C SER A 88 -16.80 -10.22 10.82
N ILE A 89 -16.56 -11.24 10.00
CA ILE A 89 -15.82 -11.10 8.75
C ILE A 89 -16.58 -10.18 7.77
N ALA A 90 -17.90 -10.33 7.63
CA ALA A 90 -18.70 -9.47 6.76
C ALA A 90 -18.60 -7.98 7.16
N GLU A 91 -18.69 -7.68 8.45
CA GLU A 91 -18.52 -6.32 8.99
C GLU A 91 -17.11 -5.78 8.73
N LEU A 92 -16.06 -6.59 8.90
CA LEU A 92 -14.69 -6.19 8.57
C LEU A 92 -14.50 -5.92 7.08
N LYS A 93 -15.06 -6.78 6.20
CA LYS A 93 -14.97 -6.59 4.75
C LYS A 93 -15.59 -5.27 4.32
N GLU A 94 -16.77 -4.93 4.86
CA GLU A 94 -17.43 -3.65 4.57
C GLU A 94 -16.56 -2.46 4.99
N LYS A 95 -15.99 -2.52 6.19
CA LYS A 95 -15.08 -1.49 6.70
C LYS A 95 -13.83 -1.32 5.82
N ILE A 96 -13.19 -2.41 5.42
CA ILE A 96 -12.01 -2.38 4.55
C ILE A 96 -12.36 -1.82 3.17
N LEU A 97 -13.52 -2.16 2.61
CA LEU A 97 -13.98 -1.61 1.33
C LEU A 97 -14.18 -0.10 1.41
N ASP A 98 -14.70 0.42 2.50
CA ASP A 98 -14.83 1.87 2.71
C ASP A 98 -13.48 2.56 2.90
N GLU A 99 -12.57 1.95 3.65
CA GLU A 99 -11.17 2.42 3.77
C GLU A 99 -10.48 2.48 2.41
N ILE A 100 -10.65 1.45 1.57
CA ILE A 100 -10.13 1.41 0.20
C ILE A 100 -10.68 2.57 -0.64
N LYS A 101 -12.00 2.82 -0.62
CA LYS A 101 -12.61 3.95 -1.35
C LYS A 101 -12.02 5.28 -0.90
N VAL A 102 -11.82 5.47 0.41
CA VAL A 102 -11.22 6.69 0.96
C VAL A 102 -9.77 6.86 0.49
N ILE A 103 -8.96 5.80 0.51
CA ILE A 103 -7.57 5.83 0.06
C ILE A 103 -7.49 6.12 -1.45
N GLN A 104 -8.35 5.49 -2.26
CA GLN A 104 -8.43 5.73 -3.70
C GLN A 104 -8.79 7.20 -3.99
N ASN A 105 -9.77 7.76 -3.29
CA ASN A 105 -10.14 9.17 -3.43
C ASN A 105 -8.98 10.10 -3.05
N LYS A 106 -8.22 9.79 -2.00
CA LYS A 106 -7.02 10.55 -1.62
C LYS A 106 -5.94 10.45 -2.70
N SER A 107 -5.66 9.25 -3.22
CA SER A 107 -4.65 9.04 -4.27
C SER A 107 -5.01 9.78 -5.56
N ALA A 108 -6.30 9.81 -5.94
CA ALA A 108 -6.79 10.56 -7.10
C ALA A 108 -6.61 12.09 -6.97
N GLN A 109 -6.62 12.64 -5.74
CA GLN A 109 -6.33 14.06 -5.51
C GLN A 109 -4.84 14.41 -5.55
N LEU A 110 -3.96 13.40 -5.48
CA LEU A 110 -2.50 13.56 -5.51
C LEU A 110 -1.89 13.32 -6.90
N THR A 111 -2.68 12.81 -7.84
CA THR A 111 -2.28 12.53 -9.23
C THR A 111 -2.75 13.66 -10.13
#